data_AF-A0A0F9K059-F1
#
_entry.id   AF-A0A0F9K059-F1
#
_cell.length_a   1.000
_cell.length_b   1.000
_cell.length_c   1.000
_cell.angle_alpha   90.00
_cell.angle_beta   90.00
_cell.angle_gamma   90.00
#
_symmetry.space_group_name_H-M   'P 1'
#
loop_
_entity.id
_entity.type
_entity.pdbx_description
1 polymer ?
#
loop_
_entity_poly.entity_id
_entity_poly.type
_entity_poly.pdbx_seq_one_letter_code
_entity_poly.pdbx_strand_id
1 'polypeptide(L)'
;MAMAIDLAEIGLTQEELQQRVVSTMTSQLLRDCYPSEDGVECLRDSPFAKELQALVKTRIAESVTALADKHILPSISDRIENLCLEETNKWGEKSGKKLSFIEYLIERAEAYMTETVNYEGKTKGNAYSWTGTQTRITHMVHQHLHYSIESAMKQALKTANEAIVGGIRKAVELKLAEVQKSLKVKVETK
;
A
#
# COMPACT_ATOMS: atom_id res chain seq x y z
N MET A 1 52.11 -42.97 20.89
CA MET A 1 51.30 -43.95 20.14
C MET A 1 49.97 -43.30 19.84
N ALA A 2 49.74 -42.89 18.59
CA ALA A 2 48.41 -42.47 18.16
C ALA A 2 47.57 -43.74 18.00
N MET A 3 46.52 -43.87 18.82
CA MET A 3 45.58 -44.97 18.76
C MET A 3 44.68 -44.71 17.55
N ALA A 4 45.01 -45.33 16.41
CA ALA A 4 44.17 -45.30 15.22
C ALA A 4 42.96 -46.21 15.49
N ILE A 5 41.84 -45.61 15.89
CA ILE A 5 40.58 -46.33 16.00
C ILE A 5 40.08 -46.56 14.57
N ASP A 6 39.96 -47.82 14.17
CA ASP A 6 39.53 -48.16 12.82
C ASP A 6 38.01 -47.93 12.71
N LEU A 7 37.54 -47.26 11.65
CA LEU A 7 36.14 -46.80 11.53
C LEU A 7 35.12 -47.95 11.63
N ALA A 8 35.54 -49.15 11.23
CA ALA A 8 34.74 -50.37 11.32
C ALA A 8 34.48 -50.81 12.77
N GLU A 9 35.35 -50.50 13.73
CA GLU A 9 35.19 -50.89 15.16
C GLU A 9 34.12 -50.06 15.88
N ILE A 10 33.79 -48.86 15.36
CA ILE A 10 32.71 -48.00 15.88
C ILE A 10 31.39 -48.28 15.13
N GLY A 11 31.39 -49.18 14.13
CA GLY A 11 30.19 -49.51 13.35
C GLY A 11 29.70 -48.36 12.47
N LEU A 12 30.58 -47.44 12.08
CA LEU A 12 30.26 -46.30 11.22
C LEU A 12 30.98 -46.44 9.88
N THR A 13 30.23 -46.27 8.79
CA THR A 13 30.83 -46.19 7.45
C THR A 13 31.49 -44.82 7.24
N GLN A 14 32.47 -44.76 6.32
CA GLN A 14 33.16 -43.50 5.99
C GLN A 14 32.18 -42.42 5.48
N GLU A 15 31.14 -42.82 4.75
CA GLU A 15 30.09 -41.93 4.24
C GLU A 15 29.22 -41.35 5.37
N GLU A 16 28.85 -42.18 6.35
CA GLU A 16 28.09 -41.72 7.52
C GLU A 16 28.91 -40.76 8.39
N LEU A 17 30.22 -41.01 8.52
CA LEU A 17 31.11 -40.11 9.25
C LEU A 17 31.23 -38.76 8.53
N GLN A 18 31.37 -38.76 7.20
CA GLN A 18 31.38 -37.53 6.41
C GLN A 18 30.06 -36.75 6.56
N GLN A 19 28.91 -37.42 6.44
CA GLN A 19 27.60 -36.78 6.62
C GLN A 19 27.41 -36.22 8.02
N ARG A 20 27.86 -36.93 9.06
CA ARG A 20 27.79 -36.44 10.45
C ARG A 20 28.70 -35.24 10.68
N VAL A 21 29.91 -35.24 10.12
CA VAL A 21 30.82 -34.09 10.23
C VAL A 21 30.23 -32.88 9.53
N VAL A 22 29.73 -33.04 8.30
CA VAL A 22 29.06 -31.97 7.54
C VAL A 22 27.82 -31.46 8.28
N SER A 23 26.97 -32.35 8.79
CA SER A 23 25.78 -31.99 9.56
C SER A 23 26.13 -31.22 10.84
N THR A 24 27.19 -31.64 11.54
CA THR A 24 27.65 -30.99 12.78
C THR A 24 28.20 -29.61 12.49
N MET A 25 29.06 -29.48 11.47
CA MET A 25 29.62 -28.18 11.06
C MET A 25 28.52 -27.22 10.56
N THR A 26 27.56 -27.73 9.81
CA THR A 26 26.42 -26.93 9.32
C THR A 26 25.52 -26.50 10.48
N SER A 27 25.28 -27.38 11.45
CA SER A 27 24.49 -27.05 12.64
C SER A 27 25.16 -26.01 13.54
N GLN A 28 26.49 -26.07 13.68
CA GLN A 28 27.27 -25.07 14.41
C GLN A 28 27.32 -23.72 13.69
N LEU A 29 27.32 -23.70 12.36
CA LEU A 29 27.30 -22.47 11.58
C LEU A 29 25.92 -21.80 11.55
N LEU A 30 24.86 -22.59 11.61
CA LEU A 30 23.48 -22.12 11.56
C LEU A 30 22.87 -21.77 12.93
N ARG A 31 23.50 -22.18 14.05
CA ARG A 31 22.94 -21.99 15.39
C ARG A 31 23.97 -21.34 16.32
N ASP A 32 23.59 -20.22 16.91
CA ASP A 32 24.35 -19.55 17.96
C ASP A 32 23.69 -19.77 19.32
N CYS A 33 24.53 -19.86 20.35
CA CYS A 33 24.08 -19.95 21.74
C CYS A 33 23.93 -18.54 22.31
N TYR A 34 22.73 -18.23 22.83
CA TYR A 34 22.47 -16.97 23.53
C TYR A 34 22.08 -17.25 24.98
N PRO A 35 22.61 -16.47 25.95
CA PRO A 35 22.18 -16.55 27.33
C PRO A 35 20.73 -16.05 27.45
N SER A 36 19.86 -16.85 28.04
CA SER A 36 18.48 -16.47 28.40
C SER A 36 18.44 -15.89 29.82
N GLU A 37 17.40 -15.10 30.11
CA GLU A 37 17.14 -14.48 31.41
C GLU A 37 16.93 -15.54 32.52
N ASP A 38 16.51 -16.76 32.15
CA ASP A 38 16.31 -17.91 33.06
C ASP A 38 17.57 -18.78 33.27
N GLY A 39 18.73 -18.37 32.76
CA GLY A 39 19.99 -19.11 32.87
C GLY A 39 20.08 -20.40 32.02
N VAL A 40 19.06 -20.68 31.21
CA VAL A 40 19.05 -21.80 30.25
C VAL A 40 19.48 -21.30 28.88
N GLU A 41 20.57 -21.86 28.34
CA GLU A 41 21.08 -21.56 27.01
C GLU A 41 20.04 -21.88 25.94
N CYS A 42 19.66 -20.87 25.15
CA CYS A 42 18.70 -21.03 24.06
C CYS A 42 19.46 -21.04 22.73
N LEU A 43 19.32 -22.14 21.98
CA LEU A 43 19.78 -22.23 20.59
C LEU A 43 18.89 -21.33 19.73
N ARG A 44 19.48 -20.29 19.12
CA ARG A 44 18.80 -19.45 18.13
C ARG A 44 19.51 -19.54 16.80
N ASP A 45 18.76 -19.32 15.73
CA ASP A 45 19.32 -19.23 14.38
C ASP A 45 20.35 -18.09 14.31
N SER A 46 21.53 -18.40 13.77
CA SER A 46 22.61 -17.46 13.56
C SER A 46 22.18 -16.34 12.61
N PRO A 47 22.80 -15.15 12.64
CA PRO A 47 22.50 -14.07 11.70
C PRO A 47 22.67 -14.53 10.23
N PHE A 48 23.63 -15.42 9.97
CA PHE A 48 23.84 -16.04 8.67
C PHE A 48 22.65 -16.93 8.25
N ALA A 49 22.13 -17.77 9.16
CA ALA A 49 20.95 -18.59 8.88
C ALA A 49 19.72 -17.74 8.54
N LYS A 50 19.54 -16.62 9.24
CA LYS A 50 18.45 -15.66 8.97
C LYS A 50 18.60 -14.98 7.62
N GLU A 51 19.82 -14.56 7.27
CA GLU A 51 20.11 -13.93 5.98
C GLU A 51 19.94 -14.91 4.82
N LEU A 52 20.42 -16.15 4.97
CA LEU A 52 20.22 -17.22 4.00
C LEU A 52 18.73 -17.54 3.81
N GLN A 53 17.96 -17.66 4.90
CA GLN A 53 16.52 -17.87 4.82
C GLN A 53 15.82 -16.68 4.15
N ALA A 54 16.24 -15.45 4.42
CA ALA A 54 15.70 -14.26 3.77
C ALA A 54 15.96 -14.28 2.26
N LEU A 55 17.19 -14.59 1.84
CA LEU A 55 17.55 -14.73 0.43
C LEU A 55 16.75 -15.85 -0.27
N VAL A 56 16.62 -17.01 0.38
CA VAL A 56 15.81 -18.12 -0.15
C VAL A 56 14.35 -17.71 -0.29
N LYS A 57 13.77 -17.03 0.71
CA LYS A 57 12.40 -16.52 0.63
C LYS A 57 12.23 -15.54 -0.52
N THR A 58 13.13 -14.58 -0.68
CA THR A 58 13.11 -13.62 -1.79
C THR A 58 13.19 -14.34 -3.13
N ARG A 59 14.08 -15.33 -3.26
CA ARG A 59 14.26 -16.06 -4.51
C ARG A 59 13.05 -16.92 -4.86
N ILE A 60 12.42 -17.55 -3.87
CA ILE A 60 11.17 -18.28 -4.05
C ILE A 60 10.07 -17.31 -4.48
N ALA A 61 9.93 -16.17 -3.81
CA ALA A 61 8.93 -15.17 -4.16
C ALA A 61 9.09 -14.69 -5.60
N GLU A 62 10.30 -14.31 -6.02
CA GLU A 62 10.60 -13.94 -7.41
C GLU A 62 10.23 -15.04 -8.40
N SER A 63 10.56 -16.29 -8.08
CA SER A 63 10.29 -17.44 -8.96
C SER A 63 8.79 -17.72 -9.08
N VAL A 64 8.05 -17.60 -7.97
CA VAL A 64 6.59 -17.74 -7.93
C VAL A 64 5.94 -16.61 -8.71
N THR A 65 6.37 -15.36 -8.53
CA THR A 65 5.85 -14.22 -9.29
C THR A 65 6.10 -14.40 -10.79
N ALA A 66 7.31 -14.81 -11.18
CA ALA A 66 7.64 -15.06 -12.60
C ALA A 66 6.80 -16.19 -13.22
N LEU A 67 6.44 -17.23 -12.45
CA LEU A 67 5.53 -18.28 -12.89
C LEU A 67 4.08 -17.79 -12.98
N ALA A 68 3.64 -16.98 -12.02
CA ALA A 68 2.32 -16.37 -12.01
C ALA A 68 2.13 -15.46 -13.23
N ASP A 69 3.12 -14.63 -13.54
CA ASP A 69 3.06 -13.71 -14.68
C ASP A 69 3.00 -14.45 -16.02
N LYS A 70 3.73 -15.57 -16.14
CA LYS A 70 3.79 -16.36 -17.37
C LYS A 70 2.53 -17.20 -17.62
N HIS A 71 1.91 -17.74 -16.57
CA HIS A 71 0.86 -18.75 -16.74
C HIS A 71 -0.48 -18.35 -16.15
N ILE A 72 -0.49 -17.66 -15.02
CA ILE A 72 -1.73 -17.30 -14.31
C ILE A 72 -2.34 -16.07 -14.95
N LEU A 73 -1.56 -15.01 -15.22
CA LEU A 73 -2.09 -13.79 -15.84
C LEU A 73 -2.74 -14.06 -17.21
N PRO A 74 -2.11 -14.80 -18.16
CA PRO A 74 -2.74 -15.07 -19.44
C PRO A 74 -3.99 -15.95 -19.31
N SER A 75 -3.99 -16.91 -18.38
CA SER A 75 -5.17 -17.76 -18.16
C SER A 75 -6.33 -16.99 -17.54
N ILE A 76 -6.06 -16.02 -16.68
CA ILE A 76 -7.09 -15.15 -16.11
C ILE A 76 -7.64 -14.22 -17.19
N SER A 77 -6.78 -13.58 -18.00
CA SER A 77 -7.23 -12.75 -19.12
C SER A 77 -8.12 -13.53 -20.09
N ASP A 78 -7.67 -14.71 -20.52
CA ASP A 78 -8.44 -15.57 -21.43
C ASP A 78 -9.79 -16.00 -20.81
N ARG A 79 -9.81 -16.32 -19.51
CA ARG A 79 -11.06 -16.63 -18.80
C ARG A 79 -11.99 -15.44 -18.68
N ILE A 80 -11.47 -14.24 -18.43
CA ILE A 80 -12.28 -13.01 -18.31
C ILE A 80 -12.85 -12.62 -19.67
N GLU A 81 -12.05 -12.70 -20.73
CA GLU A 81 -12.46 -12.34 -22.09
C GLU A 81 -13.51 -13.31 -22.63
N ASN A 82 -13.36 -14.61 -22.37
CA ASN A 82 -14.33 -15.63 -22.80
C ASN A 82 -15.51 -15.82 -21.84
N LEU A 83 -15.49 -15.18 -20.66
CA LEU A 83 -16.61 -15.25 -19.73
C LEU A 83 -17.80 -14.50 -20.32
N CYS A 84 -18.80 -15.29 -20.71
CA CYS A 84 -20.06 -14.77 -21.22
C CYS A 84 -21.13 -14.88 -20.15
N LEU A 85 -21.73 -13.74 -19.81
CA LEU A 85 -22.83 -13.61 -18.86
C LEU A 85 -24.15 -13.56 -19.63
N GLU A 86 -25.13 -14.29 -19.12
CA GLU A 86 -26.50 -14.30 -19.64
C GLU A 86 -27.44 -14.08 -18.47
N GLU A 87 -28.42 -13.19 -18.63
CA GLU A 87 -29.45 -12.97 -17.63
C GLU A 87 -30.28 -14.24 -17.47
N THR A 88 -30.46 -14.69 -16.23
CA THR A 88 -31.32 -15.83 -15.90
C THR A 88 -32.63 -15.35 -15.30
N ASN A 89 -33.72 -16.04 -15.63
CA ASN A 89 -35.01 -15.79 -15.00
C ASN A 89 -35.03 -16.32 -13.55
N LYS A 90 -36.13 -16.10 -12.82
CA LYS A 90 -36.31 -16.59 -11.43
C LYS A 90 -36.19 -18.12 -11.28
N TRP A 91 -36.25 -18.86 -12.38
CA TRP A 91 -36.17 -20.32 -12.45
C TRP A 91 -34.82 -20.81 -12.99
N GLY A 92 -33.86 -19.91 -13.25
CA GLY A 92 -32.50 -20.25 -13.70
C GLY A 92 -32.35 -20.48 -15.21
N GLU A 93 -33.39 -20.25 -16.01
CA GLU A 93 -33.30 -20.37 -17.46
C GLU A 93 -32.70 -19.08 -18.06
N LYS A 94 -31.81 -19.26 -19.03
CA LYS A 94 -31.14 -18.17 -19.77
C LYS A 94 -32.18 -17.42 -20.60
N SER A 95 -32.42 -16.15 -20.28
CA SER A 95 -33.49 -15.33 -20.86
C SER A 95 -32.99 -13.99 -21.44
N GLY A 96 -31.67 -13.74 -21.45
CA GLY A 96 -31.09 -12.47 -21.87
C GLY A 96 -30.14 -12.57 -23.07
N LYS A 97 -29.62 -11.41 -23.50
CA LYS A 97 -28.52 -11.34 -24.45
C LYS A 97 -27.24 -11.88 -23.79
N LYS A 98 -26.47 -12.64 -24.55
CA LYS A 98 -25.13 -13.09 -24.14
C LYS A 98 -24.18 -11.90 -24.24
N LEU A 99 -23.71 -11.42 -23.09
CA LEU A 99 -22.78 -10.31 -22.97
C LEU A 99 -21.42 -10.83 -22.52
N SER A 100 -20.33 -10.31 -23.08
CA SER A 100 -19.01 -10.52 -22.49
C SER A 100 -18.92 -9.84 -21.11
N PHE A 101 -17.97 -10.26 -20.28
CA PHE A 101 -17.74 -9.63 -18.98
C PHE A 101 -17.45 -8.12 -19.09
N ILE A 102 -16.71 -7.70 -20.13
CA ILE A 102 -16.39 -6.29 -20.36
C ILE A 102 -17.66 -5.50 -20.72
N GLU A 103 -18.47 -6.01 -21.65
CA GLU A 103 -19.73 -5.36 -22.03
C GLU A 103 -20.68 -5.24 -20.84
N TYR A 104 -20.76 -6.29 -20.01
CA TYR A 104 -21.54 -6.26 -18.78
C TYR A 104 -21.07 -5.19 -17.81
N LEU A 105 -19.76 -5.03 -17.63
CA LEU A 105 -19.20 -3.98 -16.77
C LEU A 105 -19.50 -2.58 -17.30
N ILE A 106 -19.41 -2.39 -18.63
CA ILE A 106 -19.74 -1.11 -19.28
C ILE A 106 -21.22 -0.79 -19.09
N GLU A 107 -22.12 -1.73 -19.37
CA GLU A 107 -23.56 -1.55 -19.20
C GLU A 107 -23.92 -1.21 -17.74
N ARG A 108 -23.30 -1.91 -16.78
CA ARG A 108 -23.51 -1.65 -15.36
C ARG A 108 -22.95 -0.29 -14.93
N ALA A 109 -21.82 0.13 -15.48
CA ALA A 109 -21.26 1.45 -15.23
C ALA A 109 -22.15 2.56 -15.82
N GLU A 110 -22.64 2.38 -17.05
CA GLU A 110 -23.56 3.31 -17.71
C GLU A 110 -24.87 3.42 -16.94
N ALA A 111 -25.47 2.30 -16.54
CA ALA A 111 -26.68 2.27 -15.71
C ALA A 111 -26.48 3.01 -14.38
N TYR A 112 -25.32 2.81 -13.73
CA TYR A 112 -25.00 3.50 -12.47
C TYR A 112 -24.80 5.01 -12.65
N MET A 113 -24.11 5.44 -13.72
CA MET A 113 -23.83 6.85 -13.99
C MET A 113 -25.08 7.63 -14.43
N THR A 114 -25.95 6.98 -15.20
CA THR A 114 -27.21 7.56 -15.71
C THR A 114 -28.36 7.46 -14.72
N GLU A 115 -28.23 6.66 -13.66
CA GLU A 115 -29.21 6.54 -12.60
C GLU A 115 -29.64 7.91 -12.06
N THR A 116 -30.95 8.14 -12.03
CA THR A 116 -31.50 9.35 -11.43
C THR A 116 -31.37 9.28 -9.92
N VAL A 117 -30.76 10.32 -9.34
CA VAL A 117 -30.56 10.48 -7.90
C VAL A 117 -31.28 11.72 -7.39
N ASN A 118 -31.52 11.78 -6.08
CA ASN A 118 -32.02 12.99 -5.44
C ASN A 118 -30.91 14.06 -5.30
N TYR A 119 -31.24 15.20 -4.68
CA TYR A 119 -30.28 16.29 -4.43
C TYR A 119 -29.04 15.85 -3.62
N GLU A 120 -29.19 14.87 -2.73
CA GLU A 120 -28.13 14.31 -1.89
C GLU A 120 -27.36 13.15 -2.56
N GLY A 121 -27.65 12.80 -3.82
CA GLY A 121 -26.99 11.69 -4.53
C GLY A 121 -27.51 10.29 -4.17
N LYS A 122 -28.62 10.21 -3.43
CA LYS A 122 -29.25 8.95 -3.01
C LYS A 122 -30.18 8.40 -4.09
N THR A 123 -30.11 7.09 -4.26
CA THR A 123 -30.99 6.32 -5.16
C THR A 123 -32.42 6.27 -4.63
N LYS A 124 -33.34 5.87 -5.50
CA LYS A 124 -34.71 5.58 -5.11
C LYS A 124 -34.74 4.31 -4.24
N GLY A 125 -34.63 4.50 -2.93
CA GLY A 125 -34.92 3.45 -1.94
C GLY A 125 -36.43 3.26 -1.74
N ASN A 126 -36.82 2.67 -0.60
CA ASN A 126 -38.22 2.47 -0.21
C ASN A 126 -38.93 3.74 0.29
N ALA A 127 -38.36 4.93 0.04
CA ALA A 127 -38.92 6.19 0.52
C ALA A 127 -40.03 6.69 -0.42
N TYR A 128 -41.23 6.88 0.12
CA TYR A 128 -42.42 7.33 -0.63
C TYR A 128 -42.29 8.76 -1.17
N SER A 129 -41.47 9.60 -0.54
CA SER A 129 -41.24 11.01 -0.89
C SER A 129 -39.99 11.25 -1.76
N TRP A 130 -39.41 10.20 -2.33
CA TRP A 130 -38.22 10.35 -3.19
C TRP A 130 -38.59 11.00 -4.53
N THR A 131 -37.87 12.05 -4.90
CA THR A 131 -37.95 12.69 -6.21
C THR A 131 -36.57 12.66 -6.88
N GLY A 132 -36.54 12.15 -8.12
CA GLY A 132 -35.33 12.13 -8.92
C GLY A 132 -35.12 13.49 -9.57
N THR A 133 -34.04 14.17 -9.21
CA THR A 133 -33.78 15.55 -9.66
C THR A 133 -32.72 15.63 -10.75
N GLN A 134 -31.72 14.75 -10.73
CA GLN A 134 -30.58 14.78 -11.64
C GLN A 134 -29.97 13.39 -11.82
N THR A 135 -29.14 13.21 -12.84
CA THR A 135 -28.35 11.98 -13.00
C THR A 135 -27.21 11.92 -11.98
N ARG A 136 -26.78 10.72 -11.62
CA ARG A 136 -25.67 10.51 -10.68
C ARG A 136 -24.40 11.20 -11.14
N ILE A 137 -24.06 11.09 -12.42
CA ILE A 137 -22.87 11.77 -12.98
C ILE A 137 -22.94 13.29 -12.78
N THR A 138 -24.11 13.89 -13.00
CA THR A 138 -24.33 15.33 -12.77
C THR A 138 -24.14 15.68 -11.31
N HIS A 139 -24.70 14.90 -10.39
CA HIS A 139 -24.51 15.09 -8.95
C HIS A 139 -23.02 15.03 -8.56
N MET A 140 -22.29 14.01 -9.04
CA MET A 140 -20.86 13.84 -8.74
C MET A 140 -20.02 14.99 -9.30
N VAL A 141 -20.33 15.46 -10.51
CA VAL A 141 -19.67 16.65 -11.09
C VAL A 141 -19.93 17.88 -10.24
N HIS A 142 -21.18 18.12 -9.82
CA HIS A 142 -21.50 19.23 -8.92
C HIS A 142 -20.77 19.15 -7.59
N GLN A 143 -20.71 17.96 -6.98
CA GLN A 143 -20.00 17.75 -5.72
C GLN A 143 -18.49 18.02 -5.87
N HIS A 144 -17.89 17.53 -6.96
CA HIS A 144 -16.47 17.76 -7.25
C HIS A 144 -16.17 19.24 -7.50
N LEU A 145 -17.00 19.93 -8.28
CA LEU A 145 -16.87 21.37 -8.51
C LEU A 145 -17.01 22.16 -7.21
N HIS A 146 -18.00 21.83 -6.38
CA HIS A 146 -18.21 22.48 -5.09
C HIS A 146 -16.98 22.33 -4.19
N TYR A 147 -16.47 21.10 -4.04
CA TYR A 147 -15.26 20.82 -3.26
C TYR A 147 -14.03 21.57 -3.80
N SER A 148 -13.85 21.58 -5.12
CA SER A 148 -12.73 22.27 -5.77
C SER A 148 -12.78 23.78 -5.53
N ILE A 149 -13.95 24.40 -5.66
CA ILE A 149 -14.16 25.83 -5.38
C ILE A 149 -13.90 26.13 -3.91
N GLU A 150 -14.46 25.33 -2.99
CA GLU A 150 -14.28 25.53 -1.55
C GLU A 150 -12.80 25.43 -1.16
N SER A 151 -12.09 24.42 -1.68
CA SER A 151 -10.66 24.23 -1.46
C SER A 151 -9.84 25.40 -2.02
N ALA A 152 -10.11 25.81 -3.25
CA ALA A 152 -9.44 26.95 -3.89
C ALA A 152 -9.69 28.26 -3.12
N MET A 153 -10.90 28.50 -2.64
CA MET A 153 -11.24 29.67 -1.82
C MET A 153 -10.51 29.66 -0.47
N LYS A 154 -10.49 28.51 0.22
CA LYS A 154 -9.73 28.36 1.48
C LYS A 154 -8.24 28.64 1.26
N GLN A 155 -7.68 28.13 0.17
CA GLN A 155 -6.28 28.37 -0.18
C GLN A 155 -6.02 29.84 -0.54
N ALA A 156 -6.91 30.48 -1.28
CA ALA A 156 -6.81 31.91 -1.61
C ALA A 156 -6.86 32.79 -0.35
N LEU A 157 -7.78 32.50 0.58
CA LEU A 157 -7.88 33.20 1.87
C LEU A 157 -6.62 33.00 2.72
N LYS A 158 -6.09 31.77 2.77
CA LYS A 158 -4.83 31.50 3.46
C LYS A 158 -3.67 32.31 2.87
N THR A 159 -3.55 32.33 1.55
CA THR A 159 -2.50 33.09 0.84
C THR A 159 -2.64 34.60 1.07
N ALA A 160 -3.87 35.13 1.03
CA ALA A 160 -4.14 36.54 1.31
C ALA A 160 -3.77 36.89 2.76
N ASN A 161 -4.14 36.05 3.73
CA ASN A 161 -3.78 36.25 5.13
C ASN A 161 -2.26 36.22 5.35
N GLU A 162 -1.54 35.28 4.72
CA GLU A 162 -0.08 35.22 4.77
C GLU A 162 0.56 36.50 4.20
N ALA A 163 0.04 37.02 3.08
CA ALA A 163 0.51 38.27 2.49
C ALA A 163 0.24 39.49 3.38
N ILE A 164 -0.95 39.59 3.97
CA ILE A 164 -1.33 40.68 4.88
C ILE A 164 -0.46 40.65 6.14
N VAL A 165 -0.33 39.49 6.78
CA VAL A 165 0.51 39.30 7.97
C VAL A 165 1.96 39.61 7.66
N GLY A 166 2.48 39.16 6.52
CA GLY A 166 3.82 39.49 6.05
C GLY A 166 4.02 40.99 5.81
N GLY A 167 3.03 41.66 5.22
CA GLY A 167 3.03 43.11 5.00
C GLY A 167 3.02 43.91 6.30
N ILE A 168 2.15 43.57 7.24
CA ILE A 168 2.07 44.20 8.56
C ILE A 168 3.39 44.01 9.33
N ARG A 169 3.94 42.80 9.33
CA ARG A 169 5.23 42.52 9.98
C ARG A 169 6.35 43.39 9.41
N LYS A 170 6.48 43.46 8.08
CA LYS A 170 7.47 44.33 7.43
C LYS A 170 7.25 45.81 7.76
N ALA A 171 6.00 46.27 7.80
CA ALA A 171 5.68 47.65 8.15
C ALA A 171 6.08 47.98 9.61
N VAL A 172 5.83 47.06 10.55
CA VAL A 172 6.26 47.20 11.95
C VAL A 172 7.78 47.20 12.06
N GLU A 173 8.47 46.28 11.37
CA GLU A 173 9.94 46.24 11.34
C GLU A 173 10.53 47.54 10.77
N LEU A 174 9.96 48.09 9.70
CA LEU A 174 10.35 49.38 9.13
C LEU A 174 10.13 50.54 10.12
N LYS A 175 8.97 50.59 10.78
CA LYS A 175 8.67 51.65 11.76
C LYS A 175 9.56 51.57 12.99
N LEU A 176 9.85 50.36 13.50
CA LEU A 176 10.82 50.16 14.58
C LEU A 176 12.23 50.59 14.17
N ALA A 177 12.66 50.28 12.94
CA ALA A 177 13.95 50.73 12.42
C ALA A 177 14.03 52.26 12.24
N GLU A 178 12.94 52.91 11.81
CA GLU A 178 12.83 54.37 11.76
C GLU A 178 12.96 54.99 13.17
N VAL A 179 12.25 54.44 14.16
CA VAL A 179 12.33 54.89 15.57
C VAL A 179 13.72 54.65 16.16
N GLN A 180 14.36 53.52 15.86
CA GLN A 180 15.73 53.25 16.31
C GLN A 180 16.72 54.26 15.72
N LYS A 181 16.54 54.65 14.44
CA LYS A 181 17.37 55.68 13.80
C LYS A 181 17.14 57.06 14.39
N SER A 182 15.89 57.43 14.69
CA SER A 182 15.59 58.72 15.32
C SER A 182 16.14 58.83 16.75
N LEU A 183 16.18 57.71 17.49
CA LEU A 183 16.86 57.61 18.80
C LEU A 183 18.40 57.72 18.72
N LYS A 184 19.00 57.50 17.54
CA LYS A 184 20.48 57.42 17.36
C LYS A 184 21.17 58.76 17.00
N VAL A 185 20.48 59.90 17.06
CA VAL A 185 21.02 61.24 16.75
C VAL A 185 21.00 62.09 18.03
N LYS A 186 22.01 62.83 18.47
CA LYS A 186 23.43 63.07 18.13
C LYS A 186 24.04 63.63 19.43
N VAL A 187 25.14 63.09 19.94
CA VAL A 187 25.91 63.79 20.97
C VAL A 187 26.80 64.79 20.24
N GLU A 188 26.37 66.04 20.17
CA GLU A 188 27.23 67.15 19.76
C GLU A 188 28.08 67.55 20.98
N THR A 189 29.33 67.11 21.01
CA THR A 189 30.34 67.62 21.93
C THR A 189 30.73 69.03 21.52
N LYS A 190 30.44 70.00 22.39
CA LYS A 190 30.94 71.37 22.33
C LYS A 190 32.44 71.44 22.53
#